data_AF-A0A5K0UZD9-F1
#
_entry.id   AF-A0A5K0UZD9-F1
#
_cell.length_a   1.000
_cell.length_b   1.000
_cell.length_c   1.000
_cell.angle_alpha   90.00
_cell.angle_beta   90.00
_cell.angle_gamma   90.00
#
_symmetry.space_group_name_H-M   'P 1'
#
loop_
_entity.id
_entity.type
_entity.pdbx_description
1 polymer ?
#
loop_
_entity_poly.entity_id
_entity_poly.type
_entity_poly.pdbx_seq_one_letter_code
_entity_poly.pdbx_strand_id
1 'polypeptide(L)'
;VAASKLGQRPPMGFSIVRPPGHHAIPRGPMGFCVFGNIAVAARHAQQAHGLKRVLIIDFDVHHGNGTSDIFYDDPDVLFISTHQ
;
A
#
# COMPACT_ATOMS: atom_id res chain seq x y z
N VAL A 1 3.99 -6.03 12.02
CA VAL A 1 5.19 -5.69 12.81
C VAL A 1 5.19 -6.44 14.13
N ALA A 2 6.29 -6.49 14.91
CA ALA A 2 6.34 -7.21 16.19
C ALA A 2 5.11 -6.93 17.09
N ALA A 3 4.64 -5.67 17.10
CA ALA A 3 3.44 -5.24 17.81
C ALA A 3 2.14 -5.93 17.35
N SER A 4 2.03 -6.30 16.07
CA SER A 4 0.88 -7.02 15.49
C SER A 4 0.80 -8.48 15.95
N LYS A 5 1.86 -9.02 16.58
CA LYS A 5 1.93 -10.40 17.09
C LYS A 5 1.64 -10.50 18.59
N LEU A 6 1.40 -9.39 19.28
CA LEU A 6 1.32 -9.33 20.75
C LEU A 6 -0.04 -9.76 21.35
N GLY A 7 -1.04 -10.08 20.53
CA GLY A 7 -2.33 -10.54 21.03
C GLY A 7 -3.39 -10.69 19.94
N GLN A 8 -4.59 -11.14 20.33
CA GLN A 8 -5.70 -11.35 19.39
C GLN A 8 -6.24 -10.06 18.76
N ARG A 9 -5.89 -8.90 19.32
CA ARG A 9 -6.21 -7.58 18.75
C ARG A 9 -4.90 -6.85 18.46
N PRO A 10 -4.36 -6.95 17.24
CA PRO A 10 -3.19 -6.17 16.86
C PRO A 10 -3.52 -4.67 16.95
N PRO A 11 -2.53 -3.82 17.28
CA PRO A 11 -2.73 -2.37 17.28
C PRO A 11 -3.11 -1.89 15.87
N MET A 12 -4.09 -0.99 15.82
CA MET A 12 -4.53 -0.33 14.60
C MET A 12 -3.96 1.08 14.52
N GLY A 13 -3.72 1.56 13.30
CA GLY A 13 -3.25 2.92 13.06
C GLY A 13 -4.00 3.55 11.89
N PHE A 14 -4.13 4.87 11.91
CA PHE A 14 -4.68 5.66 10.81
C PHE A 14 -3.72 6.81 10.51
N SER A 15 -3.52 7.10 9.23
CA SER A 15 -2.59 8.14 8.78
C SER A 15 -3.34 9.20 7.98
N ILE A 16 -3.38 10.44 8.50
CA ILE A 16 -3.97 11.59 7.81
C ILE A 16 -2.85 12.26 7.01
N VAL A 17 -2.71 11.87 5.74
CA VAL A 17 -1.59 12.30 4.88
C VAL A 17 -2.06 13.03 3.64
N ARG A 18 -1.28 14.03 3.23
CA ARG A 18 -1.36 14.71 1.94
C ARG A 18 0.07 15.01 1.46
N PRO A 19 0.38 14.90 0.16
CA PRO A 19 -0.49 14.45 -0.94
C PRO A 19 -0.86 12.95 -0.88
N PRO A 20 -1.88 12.47 -1.65
CA PRO A 20 -2.20 11.04 -1.79
C PRO A 20 -1.07 10.28 -2.49
N GLY A 21 -1.24 8.97 -2.69
CA GLY A 21 -0.16 8.14 -3.27
C GLY A 21 -0.54 7.06 -4.29
N HIS A 22 -1.78 6.58 -4.34
CA HIS A 22 -2.11 5.35 -5.07
C HIS A 22 -2.02 5.43 -6.61
N HIS A 23 -1.91 6.63 -7.20
CA HIS A 23 -1.71 6.82 -8.64
C HIS A 23 -0.24 6.98 -9.04
N ALA A 24 0.67 7.23 -8.09
CA ALA A 24 2.07 7.51 -8.40
C ALA A 24 2.77 6.25 -8.93
N ILE A 25 3.32 6.35 -10.15
CA ILE A 25 4.09 5.29 -10.80
C ILE A 25 5.59 5.60 -10.72
N PRO A 26 6.49 4.61 -10.93
CA PRO A 26 7.93 4.86 -10.94
C PRO A 26 8.41 5.92 -11.93
N ARG A 27 7.64 6.17 -13.00
CA ARG A 27 7.98 7.15 -14.05
C ARG A 27 7.61 8.59 -13.69
N GLY A 28 6.80 8.83 -12.64
CA GLY A 28 6.45 10.18 -12.22
C GLY A 28 5.10 10.32 -11.51
N PRO A 29 4.80 11.55 -11.05
CA PRO A 29 3.57 11.88 -10.34
C PRO A 29 2.36 11.95 -11.28
N MET A 30 1.17 11.59 -10.76
CA MET A 30 -0.12 11.75 -11.44
C MET A 30 -1.27 11.64 -10.43
N GLY A 31 -2.48 12.10 -10.78
CA GLY A 31 -3.65 11.99 -9.90
C GLY A 31 -3.41 12.61 -8.51
N PHE A 32 -2.72 13.75 -8.44
CA PHE A 32 -2.26 14.40 -7.21
C PHE A 32 -1.29 13.58 -6.34
N CYS A 33 -0.90 12.40 -6.78
CA CYS A 33 0.02 11.51 -6.08
C CYS A 33 1.46 11.79 -6.49
N VAL A 34 2.31 12.14 -5.52
CA VAL A 34 3.74 12.42 -5.76
C VAL A 34 4.60 11.17 -5.55
N PHE A 35 4.32 10.43 -4.47
CA PHE A 35 4.99 9.18 -4.14
C PHE A 35 3.96 8.09 -3.85
N GLY A 36 4.30 6.84 -4.18
CA GLY A 36 3.45 5.67 -3.91
C GLY A 36 3.41 5.30 -2.43
N ASN A 37 2.77 6.13 -1.59
CA ASN A 37 2.79 6.01 -0.12
C ASN A 37 2.53 4.57 0.37
N ILE A 38 1.46 3.95 -0.12
CA ILE A 38 1.05 2.59 0.27
C ILE A 38 2.01 1.53 -0.26
N ALA A 39 2.50 1.70 -1.50
CA ALA A 39 3.47 0.78 -2.07
C ALA A 39 4.82 0.80 -1.32
N VAL A 40 5.30 1.99 -0.95
CA VAL A 40 6.48 2.15 -0.10
C VAL A 40 6.25 1.53 1.27
N ALA A 41 5.09 1.74 1.89
CA ALA A 41 4.77 1.15 3.19
C ALA A 41 4.75 -0.38 3.15
N ALA A 42 4.16 -0.98 2.11
CA ALA A 42 4.14 -2.42 1.93
C ALA A 42 5.57 -2.99 1.77
N ARG A 43 6.40 -2.40 0.91
CA ARG A 43 7.80 -2.79 0.72
C ARG A 43 8.62 -2.61 1.99
N HIS A 44 8.44 -1.50 2.69
CA HIS A 44 9.10 -1.25 3.97
C HIS A 44 8.72 -2.31 5.00
N ALA A 45 7.44 -2.69 5.08
CA ALA A 45 6.99 -3.74 5.98
C ALA A 45 7.62 -5.10 5.67
N GLN A 46 7.76 -5.46 4.39
CA GLN A 46 8.46 -6.69 3.99
C GLN A 46 9.95 -6.64 4.36
N GLN A 47 10.65 -5.56 4.00
CA GLN A 47 12.10 -5.43 4.16
C GLN A 47 12.54 -5.21 5.62
N ALA A 48 11.92 -4.27 6.32
CA ALA A 48 12.33 -3.88 7.67
C ALA A 48 11.76 -4.80 8.76
N HIS A 49 10.70 -5.54 8.47
CA HIS A 49 9.96 -6.32 9.46
C HIS A 49 9.72 -7.78 9.08
N GLY A 50 10.25 -8.22 7.93
CA GLY A 50 10.19 -9.61 7.50
C GLY A 50 8.78 -10.13 7.20
N LEU A 51 7.84 -9.23 6.87
CA LEU A 51 6.51 -9.66 6.43
C LEU A 51 6.64 -10.37 5.09
N LYS A 52 6.14 -11.61 5.01
CA LYS A 52 6.18 -12.39 3.77
C LYS A 52 5.03 -12.07 2.82
N ARG A 53 3.88 -11.69 3.36
CA ARG A 53 2.68 -11.38 2.57
C ARG A 53 2.02 -10.10 3.05
N VAL A 54 1.55 -9.28 2.12
CA VAL A 54 0.83 -8.03 2.40
C VAL A 54 -0.48 -8.02 1.61
N LEU A 55 -1.55 -7.59 2.26
CA LEU A 55 -2.83 -7.30 1.60
C LEU A 55 -3.01 -5.77 1.57
N ILE A 56 -3.27 -5.23 0.39
CA ILE A 56 -3.64 -3.83 0.18
C ILE A 56 -5.08 -3.81 -0.35
N ILE A 57 -5.97 -3.17 0.41
CA ILE A 57 -7.33 -2.87 -0.02
C ILE A 57 -7.39 -1.38 -0.33
N ASP A 58 -7.63 -1.05 -1.58
CA ASP A 58 -7.85 0.30 -2.07
C ASP A 58 -9.34 0.51 -2.34
N PHE A 59 -9.96 1.31 -1.49
CA PHE A 59 -11.38 1.67 -1.56
C PHE A 59 -11.60 3.09 -2.08
N ASP A 60 -10.54 3.78 -2.55
CA ASP A 60 -10.72 5.06 -3.23
C ASP A 60 -11.58 4.86 -4.49
N VAL A 61 -12.37 5.87 -4.84
CA VAL A 61 -13.29 5.78 -6.00
C VAL A 61 -12.54 5.66 -7.34
N HIS A 62 -11.26 6.03 -7.38
CA HIS A 62 -10.41 5.90 -8.55
C HIS A 62 -9.52 4.66 -8.47
N HIS A 63 -9.23 4.07 -9.63
CA HIS A 63 -8.27 2.96 -9.69
C HIS A 63 -6.88 3.40 -9.22
N GLY A 64 -6.36 2.73 -8.18
CA GLY A 64 -4.99 2.89 -7.68
C GLY A 64 -3.93 2.29 -8.61
N ASN A 65 -3.85 2.79 -9.84
CA ASN A 65 -2.99 2.26 -10.90
C ASN A 65 -1.50 2.23 -10.52
N GLY A 66 -1.03 3.18 -9.72
CA GLY A 66 0.35 3.20 -9.25
C GLY A 66 0.66 2.00 -8.36
N THR A 67 -0.25 1.67 -7.44
CA THR A 67 -0.12 0.47 -6.60
C THR A 67 -0.26 -0.80 -7.42
N SER A 68 -1.22 -0.85 -8.36
CA SER A 68 -1.41 -1.98 -9.27
C SER A 68 -0.14 -2.29 -10.07
N ASP A 69 0.43 -1.28 -10.73
CA ASP A 69 1.62 -1.42 -11.57
C ASP A 69 2.84 -1.93 -10.78
N ILE A 70 3.03 -1.46 -9.54
CA ILE A 70 4.20 -1.82 -8.72
C ILE A 70 4.16 -3.29 -8.27
N PHE A 71 2.97 -3.86 -8.05
CA PHE A 71 2.80 -5.21 -7.52
C PHE A 71 2.18 -6.20 -8.50
N TYR A 72 2.02 -5.81 -9.77
CA TYR A 72 1.29 -6.58 -10.78
C TYR A 72 1.74 -8.04 -10.87
N ASP A 73 3.06 -8.26 -10.87
CA ASP A 73 3.70 -9.59 -10.96
C ASP A 73 4.20 -10.11 -9.60
N ASP A 74 3.84 -9.47 -8.48
CA ASP A 74 4.34 -9.84 -7.16
C ASP A 74 3.34 -10.73 -6.39
N PRO A 75 3.62 -12.04 -6.24
CA PRO A 75 2.73 -12.95 -5.53
C PRO A 75 2.68 -12.72 -4.01
N ASP A 76 3.62 -11.95 -3.44
CA ASP A 76 3.68 -11.66 -2.02
C ASP A 76 2.81 -10.45 -1.63
N VAL A 77 2.26 -9.71 -2.60
CA VAL A 77 1.36 -8.57 -2.36
C VAL A 77 0.05 -8.74 -3.11
N LEU A 78 -1.02 -9.00 -2.37
CA LEU A 78 -2.37 -8.99 -2.93
C LEU A 78 -2.91 -7.56 -2.93
N PHE A 79 -3.14 -7.01 -4.12
CA PHE A 79 -3.80 -5.72 -4.31
C PHE A 79 -5.24 -5.93 -4.78
N ILE A 80 -6.20 -5.33 -4.08
CA ILE A 80 -7.61 -5.30 -4.45
C ILE A 80 -8.03 -3.84 -4.49
N SER A 81 -8.57 -3.40 -5.62
CA SER A 81 -9.14 -2.06 -5.79
C SER A 81 -10.59 -2.17 -6.23
N THR A 82 -11.46 -1.42 -5.58
CA THR A 82 -12.81 -1.11 -6.07
C THR A 82 -12.80 0.32 -6.58
N HIS A 83 -13.40 0.60 -7.74
CA HIS A 83 -13.44 1.93 -8.33
C HIS A 83 -14.65 2.07 -9.27
N GLN A 84 -15.00 3.30 -9.63
CA GLN A 84 -16.07 3.61 -10.60
C GLN A 84 -15.64 3.35 -12.05
#